data_AF-A0A667YGT1-F1
#
_entry.id   AF-A0A667YGT1-F1
#
_cell.length_a   1.000
_cell.length_b   1.000
_cell.length_c   1.000
_cell.angle_alpha   90.00
_cell.angle_beta   90.00
_cell.angle_gamma   90.00
#
_symmetry.space_group_name_H-M   'P 1'
#
loop_
_entity.id
_entity.type
_entity.pdbx_description
1 polymer ?
#
loop_
_entity_poly.entity_id
_entity_poly.type
_entity_poly.pdbx_seq_one_letter_code
_entity_poly.pdbx_strand_id
1 'polypeptide(L)'
;TMDLPHHGYRATKPRARAGPPAGDPLLFDDTTPAGGPQGGAQVNNLFADPMANAAMMYGSSLANQGKDMVNKEISRFMSVNKLKYFFAVDTKYVMKKLMLLMFPYTHQDWEVRYHRDTPLTPRQDVNAPDLYIPTMAFITYILLAGMALGIQKRFSPEVLGLCASTALVWVIIEVLVMLLSLYLLTVHTDLSTFDLIAYSGYKYVGMIFTVLCGLLFGSDGYFVALAWSSCALMFFIVRSLKMKILSSLSSDSMGAGASAKPRLRLYITVATAAFQPIIIYWLTSHLVR
;
A
#
# COMPACT_ATOMS: atom_id res chain seq x y z
N THR A 1 15.00 50.64 -62.35
CA THR A 1 15.41 51.61 -61.31
C THR A 1 15.05 50.99 -59.97
N MET A 2 15.87 50.06 -59.44
CA MET A 2 17.03 50.32 -58.57
C MET A 2 16.68 51.33 -57.48
N ASP A 3 16.46 50.86 -56.25
CA ASP A 3 17.44 51.09 -55.15
C ASP A 3 17.22 50.14 -53.96
N LEU A 4 18.33 49.89 -53.26
CA LEU A 4 18.69 48.71 -52.44
C LEU A 4 18.37 48.85 -50.91
N PRO A 5 18.69 47.84 -50.06
CA PRO A 5 17.93 47.41 -48.88
C PRO A 5 18.58 47.75 -47.52
N HIS A 6 17.89 47.42 -46.41
CA HIS A 6 18.52 47.26 -45.10
C HIS A 6 18.26 45.87 -44.48
N HIS A 7 19.35 45.10 -44.42
CA HIS A 7 19.50 43.82 -43.73
C HIS A 7 19.49 44.01 -42.21
N GLY A 8 18.57 43.32 -41.51
CA GLY A 8 18.61 43.17 -40.06
C GLY A 8 19.60 42.08 -39.63
N TYR A 9 20.74 42.47 -39.08
CA TYR A 9 21.68 41.59 -38.40
C TYR A 9 21.12 41.17 -37.03
N ARG A 10 20.96 39.86 -36.78
CA ARG A 10 20.69 39.30 -35.44
C ARG A 10 21.96 38.68 -34.89
N ALA A 11 22.62 39.38 -33.97
CA ALA A 11 23.83 38.93 -33.29
C ALA A 11 23.54 37.88 -32.19
N THR A 12 24.47 36.94 -32.09
CA THR A 12 24.58 35.83 -31.14
C THR A 12 24.92 36.33 -29.72
N LYS A 13 24.37 35.65 -28.70
CA LYS A 13 24.66 35.89 -27.27
C LYS A 13 26.07 35.42 -26.90
N PRO A 14 26.87 36.20 -26.14
CA PRO A 14 28.02 35.69 -25.43
C PRO A 14 27.70 35.37 -23.95
N ARG A 15 28.37 34.33 -23.43
CA ARG A 15 28.40 33.92 -22.02
C ARG A 15 29.68 34.47 -21.37
N ALA A 16 29.57 35.17 -20.24
CA ALA A 16 30.69 35.46 -19.33
C ALA A 16 30.18 35.71 -17.89
N ARG A 17 31.10 35.57 -16.93
CA ARG A 17 30.95 35.25 -15.49
C ARG A 17 31.52 36.40 -14.62
N ALA A 18 30.84 36.79 -13.53
CA ALA A 18 31.31 37.48 -12.30
C ALA A 18 30.06 38.06 -11.58
N GLY A 19 29.87 38.22 -10.26
CA GLY A 19 30.57 38.09 -8.97
C GLY A 19 29.70 38.88 -7.93
N PRO A 20 29.58 38.52 -6.64
CA PRO A 20 28.66 39.20 -5.71
C PRO A 20 29.30 40.43 -5.03
N PRO A 21 28.54 41.48 -4.66
CA PRO A 21 29.08 42.64 -3.94
C PRO A 21 29.14 42.43 -2.42
N ALA A 22 30.16 43.04 -1.82
CA ALA A 22 30.46 43.11 -0.40
C ALA A 22 29.68 44.22 0.33
N GLY A 23 29.57 44.10 1.65
CA GLY A 23 29.02 45.09 2.57
C GLY A 23 29.21 44.74 4.05
N ASP A 24 30.47 44.79 4.51
CA ASP A 24 31.05 45.49 5.69
C ASP A 24 30.45 45.50 7.14
N PRO A 25 31.31 45.77 8.16
CA PRO A 25 31.38 45.03 9.44
C PRO A 25 31.17 45.87 10.73
N LEU A 26 30.94 45.24 11.91
CA LEU A 26 31.23 45.76 13.28
C LEU A 26 31.23 44.56 14.28
N LEU A 27 32.27 44.24 15.08
CA LEU A 27 32.99 44.95 16.16
C LEU A 27 32.30 44.84 17.53
N PHE A 28 32.75 43.90 18.38
CA PHE A 28 32.70 43.85 19.88
C PHE A 28 33.57 42.64 20.30
N ASP A 29 34.82 42.79 20.73
CA ASP A 29 35.39 43.29 22.00
C ASP A 29 35.27 42.30 23.18
N ASP A 30 36.39 42.20 23.89
CA ASP A 30 36.78 41.23 24.92
C ASP A 30 35.90 41.26 26.17
N THR A 31 35.83 40.15 26.90
CA THR A 31 35.84 40.14 28.37
C THR A 31 35.93 38.71 28.92
N THR A 32 37.14 38.31 29.32
CA THR A 32 37.33 37.32 30.39
C THR A 32 36.95 37.97 31.73
N PRO A 33 36.37 37.21 32.67
CA PRO A 33 36.71 37.40 34.07
C PRO A 33 37.27 36.12 34.70
N ALA A 34 38.43 36.28 35.32
CA ALA A 34 38.95 35.36 36.32
C ALA A 34 38.18 35.54 37.64
N GLY A 35 37.90 34.43 38.35
CA GLY A 35 37.45 34.44 39.74
C GLY A 35 36.57 33.22 40.10
N GLY A 36 37.09 32.27 40.88
CA GLY A 36 36.25 31.34 41.68
C GLY A 36 35.81 32.01 43.01
N PRO A 37 35.18 31.31 43.98
CA PRO A 37 34.59 29.96 44.00
C PRO A 37 33.13 29.92 44.56
N GLN A 38 32.53 28.72 44.65
CA GLN A 38 31.39 28.29 45.50
C GLN A 38 30.03 27.99 44.85
N GLY A 39 29.62 26.72 44.99
CA GLY A 39 28.26 26.35 45.43
C GLY A 39 27.27 25.91 44.35
N GLY A 40 27.03 24.59 44.23
CA GLY A 40 25.77 24.10 43.66
C GLY A 40 25.82 22.77 42.91
N ALA A 41 25.51 21.68 43.62
CA ALA A 41 24.69 20.54 43.16
C ALA A 41 25.02 19.85 41.81
N GLN A 42 25.94 18.88 41.85
CA GLN A 42 25.63 17.44 41.65
C GLN A 42 24.55 17.01 40.62
N VAL A 43 24.53 17.43 39.35
CA VAL A 43 23.81 16.71 38.27
C VAL A 43 24.36 17.00 36.86
N ASN A 44 25.62 16.68 36.51
CA ASN A 44 26.00 16.71 35.08
C ASN A 44 27.21 15.88 34.59
N ASN A 45 27.64 14.84 35.30
CA ASN A 45 28.85 14.09 34.91
C ASN A 45 28.60 12.82 34.09
N LEU A 46 27.39 12.57 33.58
CA LEU A 46 27.11 11.40 32.72
C LEU A 46 27.36 11.65 31.22
N PHE A 47 27.66 12.89 30.81
CA PHE A 47 27.84 13.30 29.41
C PHE A 47 29.29 13.61 29.01
N ALA A 48 30.26 13.44 29.93
CA ALA A 48 31.65 13.85 29.71
C ALA A 48 32.56 12.73 29.16
N ASP A 49 32.02 11.56 28.80
CA ASP A 49 32.85 10.50 28.24
C ASP A 49 33.15 10.78 26.76
N PRO A 50 34.43 10.92 26.34
CA PRO A 50 34.80 11.04 24.94
C PRO A 50 34.29 9.86 24.09
N MET A 51 34.01 8.73 24.72
CA MET A 51 33.34 7.57 24.12
C MET A 51 31.86 7.82 23.80
N ALA A 52 31.13 8.61 24.59
CA ALA A 52 29.73 8.97 24.32
C ALA A 52 29.63 9.95 23.14
N ASN A 53 30.56 10.90 23.03
CA ASN A 53 30.61 11.82 21.89
C ASN A 53 31.05 11.10 20.61
N ALA A 54 32.01 10.17 20.70
CA ALA A 54 32.37 9.28 19.61
C ALA A 54 31.19 8.36 19.21
N ALA A 55 30.49 7.77 20.18
CA ALA A 55 29.30 6.96 19.92
C ALA A 55 28.15 7.75 19.30
N MET A 56 27.98 9.03 19.66
CA MET A 56 27.02 9.93 19.00
C MET A 56 27.44 10.28 17.58
N MET A 57 28.73 10.48 17.31
CA MET A 57 29.23 10.79 15.96
C MET A 57 29.16 9.56 15.03
N TYR A 58 29.57 8.39 15.52
CA TYR A 58 29.42 7.11 14.82
C TYR A 58 27.94 6.69 14.71
N GLY A 59 27.15 6.92 15.76
CA GLY A 59 25.71 6.62 15.79
C GLY A 59 24.91 7.51 14.84
N SER A 60 25.22 8.81 14.77
CA SER A 60 24.60 9.73 13.80
C SER A 60 25.05 9.44 12.36
N SER A 61 26.32 9.08 12.14
CA SER A 61 26.81 8.65 10.83
C SER A 61 26.16 7.34 10.36
N LEU A 62 26.08 6.32 11.21
CA LEU A 62 25.37 5.07 10.90
C LEU A 62 23.85 5.27 10.74
N ALA A 63 23.25 6.17 11.52
CA ALA A 63 21.84 6.51 11.36
C ALA A 63 21.57 7.28 10.05
N ASN A 64 22.46 8.19 9.65
CA ASN A 64 22.33 8.93 8.39
C ASN A 64 22.63 8.01 7.19
N GLN A 65 23.68 7.21 7.26
CA GLN A 65 24.01 6.22 6.23
C GLN A 65 22.93 5.14 6.13
N GLY A 66 22.34 4.72 7.26
CA GLY A 66 21.18 3.84 7.31
C GLY A 66 19.94 4.49 6.69
N LYS A 67 19.66 5.76 6.99
CA LYS A 67 18.59 6.52 6.33
C LYS A 67 18.79 6.62 4.83
N ASP A 68 20.00 6.89 4.35
CA ASP A 68 20.30 7.03 2.93
C ASP A 68 20.24 5.69 2.19
N MET A 69 20.71 4.60 2.81
CA MET A 69 20.58 3.24 2.27
C MET A 69 19.13 2.79 2.24
N VAL A 70 18.39 3.00 3.32
CA VAL A 70 16.96 2.70 3.39
C VAL A 70 16.18 3.58 2.40
N ASN A 71 16.50 4.85 2.23
CA ASN A 71 15.82 5.72 1.26
C ASN A 71 16.12 5.31 -0.19
N LYS A 72 17.35 4.88 -0.49
CA LYS A 72 17.76 4.39 -1.81
C LYS A 72 17.15 3.01 -2.14
N GLU A 73 17.10 2.10 -1.19
CA GLU A 73 16.49 0.78 -1.39
C GLU A 73 14.96 0.83 -1.30
N ILE A 74 14.36 1.65 -0.41
CA ILE A 74 12.92 1.89 -0.39
C ILE A 74 12.50 2.59 -1.68
N SER A 75 13.21 3.59 -2.19
CA SER A 75 12.84 4.21 -3.48
C SER A 75 12.96 3.23 -4.66
N ARG A 76 13.85 2.24 -4.56
CA ARG A 76 14.06 1.19 -5.57
C ARG A 76 13.06 0.03 -5.49
N PHE A 77 12.71 -0.42 -4.29
CA PHE A 77 11.77 -1.54 -4.05
C PHE A 77 10.31 -1.08 -3.85
N MET A 78 10.09 0.15 -3.41
CA MET A 78 8.80 0.79 -3.21
C MET A 78 8.86 2.25 -3.70
N SER A 79 8.76 2.48 -5.00
CA SER A 79 8.58 3.85 -5.49
C SER A 79 7.34 4.44 -4.81
N VAL A 80 7.54 5.40 -3.91
CA VAL A 80 6.48 6.04 -3.12
C VAL A 80 5.39 6.61 -4.04
N ASN A 81 5.74 6.94 -5.28
CA ASN A 81 4.81 7.38 -6.33
C ASN A 81 3.79 6.29 -6.73
N LYS A 82 4.22 5.02 -6.86
CA LYS A 82 3.28 3.89 -7.10
C LYS A 82 2.43 3.62 -5.87
N LEU A 83 2.99 3.69 -4.66
CA LEU A 83 2.20 3.52 -3.45
C LEU A 83 1.15 4.64 -3.30
N LYS A 84 1.54 5.89 -3.53
CA LYS A 84 0.64 7.05 -3.54
C LYS A 84 -0.50 6.89 -4.54
N TYR A 85 -0.25 6.23 -5.67
CA TYR A 85 -1.30 5.89 -6.64
C TYR A 85 -2.36 4.95 -6.04
N PHE A 86 -1.97 3.91 -5.31
CA PHE A 86 -2.89 2.98 -4.65
C PHE A 86 -3.67 3.57 -3.46
N PHE A 87 -3.19 4.67 -2.89
CA PHE A 87 -3.84 5.41 -1.79
C PHE A 87 -4.56 6.68 -2.25
N ALA A 88 -4.55 6.99 -3.55
CA ALA A 88 -5.26 8.15 -4.10
C ALA A 88 -6.77 7.85 -4.21
N VAL A 89 -7.45 7.87 -3.06
CA VAL A 89 -8.84 7.44 -2.92
C VAL A 89 -9.72 8.57 -2.36
N ASP A 90 -10.94 8.68 -2.86
CA ASP A 90 -11.98 9.61 -2.37
C ASP A 90 -13.10 8.88 -1.62
N THR A 91 -13.81 9.56 -0.72
CA THR A 91 -14.97 8.98 0.01
C THR A 91 -16.05 8.43 -0.93
N LYS A 92 -16.31 9.13 -2.05
CA LYS A 92 -17.27 8.67 -3.07
C LYS A 92 -16.82 7.36 -3.73
N TYR A 93 -15.51 7.21 -3.98
CA TYR A 93 -14.95 5.97 -4.48
C TYR A 93 -15.14 4.84 -3.47
N VAL A 94 -14.79 5.09 -2.20
CA VAL A 94 -14.89 4.06 -1.14
C VAL A 94 -16.31 3.52 -1.05
N MET A 95 -17.32 4.40 -1.02
CA MET A 95 -18.72 3.97 -0.97
C MET A 95 -19.11 3.11 -2.17
N LYS A 96 -18.75 3.53 -3.39
CA LYS A 96 -19.01 2.75 -4.61
C LYS A 96 -18.29 1.40 -4.60
N LYS A 97 -17.04 1.37 -4.14
CA LYS A 97 -16.22 0.15 -4.08
C LYS A 97 -16.72 -0.81 -3.02
N LEU A 98 -17.13 -0.32 -1.85
CA LEU A 98 -17.77 -1.15 -0.81
C LEU A 98 -19.10 -1.74 -1.31
N MET A 99 -19.92 -0.94 -2.00
CA MET A 99 -21.14 -1.45 -2.64
C MET A 99 -20.82 -2.51 -3.69
N LEU A 100 -19.78 -2.31 -4.51
CA LEU A 100 -19.31 -3.29 -5.48
C LEU A 100 -18.85 -4.60 -4.80
N LEU A 101 -18.09 -4.51 -3.70
CA LEU A 101 -17.60 -5.68 -2.97
C LEU A 101 -18.75 -6.47 -2.31
N MET A 102 -19.78 -5.77 -1.83
CA MET A 102 -20.96 -6.41 -1.22
C MET A 102 -21.99 -6.90 -2.23
N PHE A 103 -22.11 -6.23 -3.37
CA PHE A 103 -23.09 -6.52 -4.43
C PHE A 103 -22.43 -6.56 -5.81
N PRO A 104 -21.45 -7.46 -6.04
CA PRO A 104 -20.70 -7.45 -7.29
C PRO A 104 -21.57 -7.84 -8.50
N TYR A 105 -22.69 -8.54 -8.27
CA TYR A 105 -23.64 -8.92 -9.32
C TYR A 105 -24.30 -7.71 -10.01
N THR A 106 -24.35 -6.55 -9.35
CA THR A 106 -24.99 -5.34 -9.89
C THR A 106 -24.08 -4.58 -10.86
N HIS A 107 -22.79 -4.93 -10.91
CA HIS A 107 -21.81 -4.25 -11.74
C HIS A 107 -21.68 -4.95 -13.09
N GLN A 108 -21.97 -4.22 -14.17
CA GLN A 108 -21.95 -4.76 -15.52
C GLN A 108 -20.61 -4.52 -16.23
N ASP A 109 -19.92 -3.41 -15.92
CA ASP A 109 -18.68 -3.01 -16.58
C ASP A 109 -17.44 -3.43 -15.75
N TRP A 110 -16.89 -4.62 -16.01
CA TRP A 110 -15.67 -5.11 -15.34
C TRP A 110 -14.36 -4.76 -16.06
N GLU A 111 -14.45 -3.99 -17.14
CA GLU A 111 -13.28 -3.56 -17.90
C GLU A 111 -12.54 -2.47 -17.12
N VAL A 112 -11.21 -2.63 -16.99
CA VAL A 112 -10.35 -1.56 -16.51
C VAL A 112 -10.25 -0.54 -17.64
N ARG A 113 -10.72 0.68 -17.41
CA ARG A 113 -10.67 1.73 -18.43
C ARG A 113 -9.25 2.28 -18.48
N TYR A 114 -8.66 2.29 -19.67
CA TYR A 114 -7.35 2.89 -19.93
C TYR A 114 -7.55 4.22 -20.64
N HIS A 115 -6.85 5.28 -20.21
CA HIS A 115 -6.77 6.51 -20.97
C HIS A 115 -5.33 6.69 -21.43
N ARG A 116 -5.09 6.53 -22.75
CA ARG A 116 -3.80 6.78 -23.42
C ARG A 116 -2.62 6.11 -22.71
N ASP A 117 -2.67 4.78 -22.62
CA ASP A 117 -1.57 3.91 -22.13
C ASP A 117 -1.10 4.13 -20.69
N THR A 118 -1.84 4.92 -19.90
CA THR A 118 -1.68 4.98 -18.44
C THR A 118 -2.91 4.40 -17.75
N PRO A 119 -2.74 3.49 -16.78
CA PRO A 119 -3.87 3.00 -16.00
C PRO A 119 -4.50 4.16 -15.23
N LEU A 120 -5.83 4.29 -15.33
CA LEU A 120 -6.59 5.34 -14.64
C LEU A 120 -6.50 5.14 -13.12
N THR A 121 -6.21 6.23 -12.40
CA THR A 121 -6.15 6.23 -10.93
C THR A 121 -7.45 5.70 -10.32
N PRO A 122 -7.42 5.09 -9.12
CA PRO A 122 -8.63 4.59 -8.43
C PRO A 122 -9.77 5.63 -8.36
N ARG A 123 -9.49 6.93 -8.33
CA ARG A 123 -10.52 7.99 -8.36
C ARG A 123 -11.41 7.97 -9.61
N GLN A 124 -10.90 7.45 -10.73
CA GLN A 124 -11.54 7.52 -12.05
C GLN A 124 -12.08 6.15 -12.52
N ASP A 125 -11.58 5.04 -11.96
CA ASP A 125 -12.08 3.70 -12.25
C ASP A 125 -12.29 2.89 -10.97
N VAL A 126 -13.53 2.48 -10.72
CA VAL A 126 -13.92 1.64 -9.56
C VAL A 126 -13.30 0.23 -9.68
N ASN A 127 -12.94 -0.22 -10.88
CA ASN A 127 -12.30 -1.52 -11.12
C ASN A 127 -10.79 -1.52 -10.81
N ALA A 128 -10.17 -0.35 -10.68
CA ALA A 128 -8.76 -0.26 -10.31
C ALA A 128 -8.53 -0.77 -8.87
N PRO A 129 -7.45 -1.54 -8.64
CA PRO A 129 -7.07 -2.00 -7.30
C PRO A 129 -6.59 -0.83 -6.46
N ASP A 130 -6.96 -0.85 -5.17
CA ASP A 130 -6.59 0.13 -4.17
C ASP A 130 -6.07 -0.57 -2.92
N LEU A 131 -5.14 0.06 -2.21
CA LEU A 131 -4.59 -0.49 -0.96
C LEU A 131 -5.26 0.13 0.28
N TYR A 132 -5.95 1.26 0.11
CA TYR A 132 -6.63 1.96 1.19
C TYR A 132 -7.74 1.12 1.83
N ILE A 133 -8.66 0.55 1.04
CA ILE A 133 -9.78 -0.26 1.56
C ILE A 133 -9.25 -1.53 2.24
N PRO A 134 -8.36 -2.33 1.63
CA PRO A 134 -7.73 -3.46 2.30
C PRO A 134 -7.09 -3.13 3.65
N THR A 135 -6.29 -2.06 3.72
CA THR A 135 -5.62 -1.65 4.97
C THR A 135 -6.63 -1.19 6.03
N MET A 136 -7.60 -0.36 5.65
CA MET A 136 -8.62 0.13 6.59
C MET A 136 -9.55 -0.99 7.05
N ALA A 137 -9.93 -1.90 6.16
CA ALA A 137 -10.73 -3.07 6.49
C ALA A 137 -9.98 -4.04 7.41
N PHE A 138 -8.67 -4.25 7.20
CA PHE A 138 -7.87 -5.05 8.13
C PHE A 138 -7.90 -4.47 9.54
N ILE A 139 -7.61 -3.18 9.70
CA ILE A 139 -7.62 -2.52 11.02
C ILE A 139 -9.02 -2.61 11.65
N THR A 140 -10.06 -2.34 10.87
CA THR A 140 -11.45 -2.37 11.33
C THR A 140 -11.87 -3.77 11.75
N TYR A 141 -11.44 -4.81 11.02
CA TYR A 141 -11.68 -6.20 11.40
C TYR A 141 -11.04 -6.53 12.75
N ILE A 142 -9.80 -6.11 13.00
CA ILE A 142 -9.14 -6.35 14.30
C ILE A 142 -9.89 -5.62 15.43
N LEU A 143 -10.28 -4.36 15.22
CA LEU A 143 -11.06 -3.62 16.22
C LEU A 143 -12.42 -4.28 16.50
N LEU A 144 -13.10 -4.73 15.45
CA LEU A 144 -14.38 -5.41 15.56
C LEU A 144 -14.24 -6.78 16.25
N ALA A 145 -13.19 -7.53 15.96
CA ALA A 145 -12.86 -8.76 16.66
C ALA A 145 -12.63 -8.52 18.15
N GLY A 146 -11.88 -7.46 18.50
CA GLY A 146 -11.69 -7.02 19.89
C GLY A 146 -13.02 -6.66 20.57
N MET A 147 -13.90 -5.96 19.87
CA MET A 147 -15.25 -5.63 20.36
C MET A 147 -16.09 -6.90 20.59
N ALA A 148 -16.12 -7.83 19.63
CA ALA A 148 -16.83 -9.11 19.75
C ALA A 148 -16.34 -9.93 20.97
N LEU A 149 -15.02 -10.01 21.15
CA LEU A 149 -14.40 -10.66 22.32
C LEU A 149 -14.75 -9.95 23.64
N GLY A 150 -14.82 -8.61 23.62
CA GLY A 150 -15.21 -7.79 24.77
C GLY A 150 -16.66 -7.99 25.20
N ILE A 151 -17.59 -8.04 24.25
CA ILE A 151 -19.02 -8.33 24.52
C ILE A 151 -19.17 -9.70 25.18
N GLN A 152 -18.38 -10.69 24.73
CA GLN A 152 -18.40 -12.06 25.26
C GLN A 152 -17.55 -12.24 26.53
N LYS A 153 -17.09 -11.15 27.18
CA LYS A 153 -16.29 -11.17 28.43
C LYS A 153 -15.01 -12.01 28.36
N ARG A 154 -14.50 -12.28 27.15
CA ARG A 154 -13.29 -13.07 26.90
C ARG A 154 -12.18 -12.23 26.28
N PHE A 155 -12.22 -10.93 26.53
CA PHE A 155 -11.20 -10.03 26.03
C PHE A 155 -9.87 -10.29 26.72
N SER A 156 -8.88 -10.61 25.91
CA SER A 156 -7.48 -10.67 26.32
C SER A 156 -6.66 -10.07 25.17
N PRO A 157 -5.72 -9.17 25.45
CA PRO A 157 -4.88 -8.56 24.41
C PRO A 157 -4.04 -9.62 23.67
N GLU A 158 -3.73 -10.75 24.31
CA GLU A 158 -3.05 -11.89 23.70
C GLU A 158 -3.91 -12.52 22.61
N VAL A 159 -5.21 -12.75 22.84
CA VAL A 159 -6.13 -13.32 21.84
C VAL A 159 -6.32 -12.35 20.66
N LEU A 160 -6.39 -11.04 20.94
CA LEU A 160 -6.49 -10.03 19.90
C LEU A 160 -5.23 -9.99 19.03
N GLY A 161 -4.05 -10.03 19.66
CA GLY A 161 -2.77 -10.12 18.96
C GLY A 161 -2.61 -11.41 18.15
N LEU A 162 -3.11 -12.54 18.66
CA LEU A 162 -3.16 -13.81 17.93
C LEU A 162 -4.10 -13.72 16.72
N CYS A 163 -5.27 -13.10 16.85
CA CYS A 163 -6.17 -12.86 15.72
C CYS A 163 -5.51 -11.97 14.64
N ALA A 164 -4.84 -10.89 15.04
CA ALA A 164 -4.14 -10.01 14.12
C ALA A 164 -2.98 -10.69 13.39
N SER A 165 -2.13 -11.40 14.14
CA SER A 165 -0.98 -12.12 13.58
C SER A 165 -1.40 -13.26 12.66
N THR A 166 -2.41 -14.06 13.02
CA THR A 166 -2.94 -15.13 12.15
C THR A 166 -3.53 -14.59 10.86
N ALA A 167 -4.30 -13.49 10.91
CA ALA A 167 -4.83 -12.83 9.71
C ALA A 167 -3.71 -12.30 8.80
N LEU A 168 -2.66 -11.69 9.38
CA LEU A 168 -1.50 -11.20 8.65
C LEU A 168 -0.73 -12.35 7.96
N VAL A 169 -0.46 -13.44 8.69
CA VAL A 169 0.21 -14.63 8.15
C VAL A 169 -0.57 -15.21 6.97
N TRP A 170 -1.90 -15.30 7.06
CA TRP A 170 -2.73 -15.78 5.96
C TRP A 170 -2.62 -14.90 4.71
N VAL A 171 -2.59 -13.57 4.85
CA VAL A 171 -2.38 -12.66 3.70
C VAL A 171 -1.01 -12.86 3.06
N ILE A 172 0.05 -13.04 3.86
CA ILE A 172 1.38 -13.32 3.33
C ILE A 172 1.37 -14.63 2.54
N ILE A 173 0.83 -15.70 3.12
CA ILE A 173 0.76 -17.02 2.47
C ILE A 173 -0.02 -16.92 1.15
N GLU A 174 -1.18 -16.25 1.14
CA GLU A 174 -1.96 -16.07 -0.09
C GLU A 174 -1.21 -15.30 -1.17
N VAL A 175 -0.55 -14.20 -0.81
CA VAL A 175 0.22 -13.39 -1.76
C VAL A 175 1.39 -14.20 -2.33
N LEU A 176 2.08 -14.99 -1.49
CA LEU A 176 3.14 -15.89 -1.94
C LEU A 176 2.60 -16.99 -2.86
N VAL A 177 1.45 -17.60 -2.55
CA VAL A 177 0.82 -18.62 -3.40
C VAL A 177 0.40 -18.02 -4.74
N MET A 178 -0.17 -16.81 -4.77
CA MET A 178 -0.53 -16.12 -6.01
C MET A 178 0.71 -15.74 -6.83
N LEU A 179 1.77 -15.26 -6.17
CA LEU A 179 3.03 -14.91 -6.82
C LEU A 179 3.72 -16.15 -7.40
N LEU A 180 3.77 -17.25 -6.65
CA LEU A 180 4.27 -18.53 -7.12
C LEU A 180 3.43 -19.05 -8.30
N SER A 181 2.10 -18.92 -8.22
CA SER A 181 1.20 -19.32 -9.31
C SER A 181 1.48 -18.54 -10.60
N LEU A 182 1.64 -17.21 -10.51
CA LEU A 182 2.00 -16.37 -11.65
C LEU A 182 3.39 -16.69 -12.20
N TYR A 183 4.35 -16.99 -11.32
CA TYR A 183 5.69 -17.40 -11.70
C TYR A 183 5.69 -18.72 -12.48
N LEU A 184 5.00 -19.75 -11.98
CA LEU A 184 4.86 -21.06 -12.66
C LEU A 184 4.16 -20.94 -14.02
N LEU A 185 3.29 -19.94 -14.17
CA LEU A 185 2.60 -19.66 -15.43
C LEU A 185 3.46 -18.92 -16.48
N THR A 186 4.73 -18.63 -16.16
CA THR A 186 5.73 -17.92 -16.98
C THR A 186 5.14 -16.68 -17.63
N VAL A 187 4.42 -15.87 -16.86
CA VAL A 187 3.85 -14.62 -17.35
C VAL A 187 4.72 -13.49 -16.85
N HIS A 188 5.35 -12.75 -17.77
CA HIS A 188 5.81 -11.40 -17.50
C HIS A 188 4.56 -10.51 -17.38
N THR A 189 3.84 -10.63 -16.27
CA THR A 189 2.64 -9.84 -16.05
C THR A 189 3.05 -8.49 -15.46
N ASP A 190 2.49 -7.40 -15.94
CA ASP A 190 2.63 -6.07 -15.31
C ASP A 190 1.91 -5.96 -13.95
N LEU A 191 1.33 -7.06 -13.44
CA LEU A 191 0.70 -7.11 -12.12
C LEU A 191 1.74 -6.89 -11.05
N SER A 192 1.63 -5.75 -10.37
CA SER A 192 2.51 -5.43 -9.27
C SER A 192 2.15 -6.28 -8.06
N THR A 193 3.12 -6.59 -7.20
CA THR A 193 2.86 -7.25 -5.90
C THR A 193 1.78 -6.49 -5.09
N PHE A 194 1.70 -5.17 -5.26
CA PHE A 194 0.66 -4.33 -4.66
C PHE A 194 -0.76 -4.67 -5.13
N ASP A 195 -0.95 -5.07 -6.39
CA ASP A 195 -2.26 -5.48 -6.91
C ASP A 195 -2.71 -6.78 -6.23
N LEU A 196 -1.79 -7.74 -6.06
CA LEU A 196 -2.07 -9.02 -5.41
C LEU A 196 -2.45 -8.83 -3.93
N ILE A 197 -1.74 -7.94 -3.24
CA ILE A 197 -2.04 -7.58 -1.84
C ILE A 197 -3.41 -6.88 -1.76
N ALA A 198 -3.74 -6.00 -2.72
CA ALA A 198 -5.04 -5.35 -2.77
C ALA A 198 -6.17 -6.39 -2.93
N TYR A 199 -6.01 -7.32 -3.87
CA TYR A 199 -7.01 -8.36 -4.14
C TYR A 199 -7.20 -9.34 -2.97
N SER A 200 -6.12 -9.76 -2.29
CA SER A 200 -6.24 -10.63 -1.11
C SER A 200 -6.89 -9.90 0.07
N GLY A 201 -6.64 -8.59 0.21
CA GLY A 201 -7.15 -7.82 1.35
C GLY A 201 -8.62 -7.39 1.25
N TYR A 202 -9.26 -7.42 0.07
CA TYR A 202 -10.68 -7.09 -0.02
C TYR A 202 -11.60 -8.05 0.75
N LYS A 203 -11.13 -9.26 1.08
CA LYS A 203 -11.89 -10.23 1.89
C LYS A 203 -12.25 -9.69 3.28
N TYR A 204 -11.44 -8.78 3.83
CA TYR A 204 -11.68 -8.20 5.14
C TYR A 204 -12.99 -7.40 5.20
N VAL A 205 -13.44 -6.82 4.09
CA VAL A 205 -14.74 -6.14 4.01
C VAL A 205 -15.88 -7.15 4.24
N GLY A 206 -15.80 -8.32 3.60
CA GLY A 206 -16.72 -9.42 3.83
C GLY A 206 -16.69 -9.90 5.28
N MET A 207 -15.49 -10.10 5.84
CA MET A 207 -15.32 -10.53 7.24
C MET A 207 -15.91 -9.54 8.26
N ILE A 208 -15.79 -8.23 8.03
CA ILE A 208 -16.44 -7.22 8.88
C ILE A 208 -17.95 -7.37 8.83
N PHE A 209 -18.51 -7.52 7.62
CA PHE A 209 -19.95 -7.69 7.43
C PHE A 209 -20.48 -8.95 8.13
N THR A 210 -19.77 -10.08 8.03
CA THR A 210 -20.19 -11.33 8.67
C THR A 210 -20.16 -11.24 10.19
N VAL A 211 -19.10 -10.66 10.77
CA VAL A 211 -19.00 -10.49 12.22
C VAL A 211 -20.06 -9.51 12.72
N LEU A 212 -20.30 -8.39 12.04
CA LEU A 212 -21.36 -7.44 12.41
C LEU A 212 -22.75 -8.09 12.40
N CYS A 213 -23.09 -8.83 11.33
CA CYS A 213 -24.37 -9.53 11.26
C CYS A 213 -24.49 -10.61 12.35
N GLY A 214 -23.39 -11.31 12.64
CA GLY A 214 -23.35 -12.29 13.73
C GLY A 214 -23.57 -11.68 15.10
N LEU A 215 -23.06 -10.46 15.35
CA LEU A 215 -23.28 -9.74 16.61
C LEU A 215 -24.71 -9.20 16.74
N LEU A 216 -25.35 -8.79 15.65
CA LEU A 216 -26.69 -8.20 15.66
C LEU A 216 -27.83 -9.23 15.62
N PHE A 217 -27.65 -10.31 14.86
CA PHE A 217 -28.69 -11.30 14.56
C PHE A 217 -28.34 -12.72 15.05
N GLY A 218 -27.23 -12.88 15.78
CA GLY A 218 -26.78 -14.17 16.31
C GLY A 218 -26.24 -15.12 15.24
N SER A 219 -26.33 -16.43 15.53
CA SER A 219 -25.75 -17.48 14.68
C SER A 219 -26.35 -17.51 13.27
N ASP A 220 -27.67 -17.35 13.15
CA ASP A 220 -28.36 -17.37 11.85
C ASP A 220 -27.89 -16.21 10.95
N GLY A 221 -27.76 -15.02 11.52
CA GLY A 221 -27.23 -13.85 10.80
C GLY A 221 -25.78 -14.03 10.37
N TYR A 222 -24.96 -14.70 11.19
CA TYR A 222 -23.58 -15.02 10.83
C TYR A 222 -23.51 -15.93 9.60
N PHE A 223 -24.25 -17.05 9.59
CA PHE A 223 -24.21 -17.99 8.46
C PHE A 223 -24.79 -17.41 7.18
N VAL A 224 -25.88 -16.64 7.26
CA VAL A 224 -26.47 -15.96 6.09
C VAL A 224 -25.50 -14.92 5.52
N ALA A 225 -24.92 -14.08 6.38
CA ALA A 225 -23.94 -13.09 5.96
C ALA A 225 -22.65 -13.74 5.43
N LEU A 226 -22.23 -14.86 6.01
CA LEU A 226 -21.07 -15.64 5.57
C LEU A 226 -21.29 -16.19 4.16
N ALA A 227 -22.44 -16.81 3.90
CA ALA A 227 -22.79 -17.30 2.58
C ALA A 227 -22.82 -16.15 1.56
N TRP A 228 -23.49 -15.05 1.91
CA TRP A 228 -23.59 -13.87 1.04
C TRP A 228 -22.22 -13.28 0.68
N SER A 229 -21.41 -12.96 1.70
CA SER A 229 -20.08 -12.35 1.51
C SER A 229 -19.11 -13.30 0.78
N SER A 230 -19.21 -14.60 1.04
CA SER A 230 -18.42 -15.63 0.35
C SER A 230 -18.75 -15.71 -1.14
N CYS A 231 -20.04 -15.76 -1.49
CA CYS A 231 -20.50 -15.78 -2.87
C CYS A 231 -20.11 -14.47 -3.61
N ALA A 232 -20.30 -13.32 -2.95
CA ALA A 232 -19.92 -12.02 -3.50
C ALA A 232 -18.42 -11.94 -3.77
N LEU A 233 -17.58 -12.25 -2.78
CA LEU A 233 -16.13 -12.16 -2.92
C LEU A 233 -15.58 -13.12 -3.98
N MET A 234 -16.09 -14.36 -4.02
CA MET A 234 -15.70 -15.34 -5.03
C MET A 234 -15.99 -14.82 -6.44
N PHE A 235 -17.20 -14.29 -6.66
CA PHE A 235 -17.57 -13.71 -7.95
C PHE A 235 -16.69 -12.50 -8.31
N PHE A 236 -16.45 -11.60 -7.35
CA PHE A 236 -15.60 -10.43 -7.52
C PHE A 236 -14.17 -10.80 -7.91
N ILE A 237 -13.54 -11.77 -7.22
CA ILE A 237 -12.16 -12.19 -7.49
C ILE A 237 -12.06 -12.85 -8.86
N VAL A 238 -12.98 -13.77 -9.18
CA VAL A 238 -12.98 -14.44 -10.49
C VAL A 238 -13.13 -13.41 -11.61
N ARG A 239 -14.08 -12.47 -11.49
CA ARG A 239 -14.28 -11.43 -12.50
C ARG A 239 -13.07 -10.49 -12.61
N SER A 240 -12.59 -9.96 -11.50
CA SER A 240 -11.51 -8.97 -11.48
C SER A 240 -10.19 -9.54 -12.00
N LEU A 241 -9.80 -10.73 -11.52
CA LEU A 241 -8.56 -11.38 -11.95
C LEU A 241 -8.66 -11.91 -13.38
N LYS A 242 -9.80 -12.47 -13.79
CA LYS A 242 -10.00 -12.91 -15.18
C LYS A 242 -9.80 -11.76 -16.16
N MET A 243 -10.37 -10.57 -15.88
CA MET A 243 -10.26 -9.43 -16.79
C MET A 243 -8.82 -8.89 -16.85
N LYS A 244 -8.13 -8.80 -15.70
CA LYS A 244 -6.71 -8.38 -15.69
C LYS A 244 -5.80 -9.37 -16.41
N ILE A 245 -5.96 -10.67 -16.16
CA ILE A 245 -5.17 -11.73 -16.84
C ILE A 245 -5.50 -11.77 -18.34
N LEU A 246 -6.77 -11.60 -18.73
CA LEU A 246 -7.17 -11.58 -20.14
C LEU A 246 -6.67 -10.34 -20.88
N SER A 247 -6.68 -9.17 -20.25
CA SER A 247 -6.08 -7.96 -20.83
C SER A 247 -4.58 -8.12 -21.11
N SER A 248 -3.86 -8.81 -20.22
CA SER A 248 -2.45 -9.18 -20.41
C SER A 248 -2.24 -10.20 -21.53
N LEU A 249 -3.23 -11.04 -21.85
CA LEU A 249 -3.16 -11.93 -23.02
C LEU A 249 -3.23 -11.14 -24.32
N SER A 250 -4.09 -10.12 -24.41
CA SER A 250 -4.22 -9.29 -25.61
C SER A 250 -2.93 -8.54 -25.97
N SER A 251 -2.14 -8.13 -24.97
CA SER A 251 -0.82 -7.53 -25.20
C SER A 251 0.25 -8.55 -25.64
N ASP A 252 0.18 -9.79 -25.15
CA ASP A 252 1.17 -10.85 -25.41
C ASP A 252 0.85 -11.65 -26.70
N SER A 253 -0.38 -11.54 -27.22
CA SER A 253 -0.87 -12.23 -28.43
C SER A 253 -0.14 -11.82 -29.73
N MET A 254 0.68 -10.77 -29.69
CA MET A 254 1.52 -10.37 -30.82
C MET A 254 2.80 -11.23 -30.94
N GLY A 255 3.12 -12.07 -29.95
CA GLY A 255 4.32 -12.91 -29.92
C GLY A 255 4.03 -14.35 -29.47
N ALA A 256 3.82 -15.25 -30.43
CA ALA A 256 3.94 -16.71 -30.31
C ALA A 256 2.95 -17.50 -29.39
N GLY A 257 2.09 -18.31 -30.03
CA GLY A 257 1.80 -19.69 -29.62
C GLY A 257 1.20 -19.95 -28.23
N ALA A 258 0.08 -19.31 -27.87
CA ALA A 258 -0.53 -19.45 -26.54
C ALA A 258 -1.93 -20.13 -26.54
N SER A 259 -2.11 -21.31 -27.17
CA SER A 259 -3.43 -21.97 -27.17
C SER A 259 -3.71 -22.94 -26.00
N ALA A 260 -2.69 -23.39 -25.24
CA ALA A 260 -2.89 -24.34 -24.11
C ALA A 260 -2.87 -23.69 -22.72
N LYS A 261 -2.22 -22.52 -22.56
CA LYS A 261 -2.03 -21.84 -21.26
C LYS A 261 -3.25 -21.09 -20.67
N PRO A 262 -4.29 -20.65 -21.40
CA PRO A 262 -5.34 -19.80 -20.79
C PRO A 262 -6.31 -20.58 -19.89
N ARG A 263 -6.54 -21.88 -20.17
CA ARG A 263 -7.44 -22.72 -19.34
C ARG A 263 -6.85 -22.98 -17.96
N LEU A 264 -5.55 -23.30 -17.87
CA LEU A 264 -4.86 -23.50 -16.59
C LEU A 264 -4.89 -22.23 -15.72
N ARG A 265 -4.68 -21.06 -16.34
CA ARG A 265 -4.76 -19.75 -15.65
C ARG A 265 -6.15 -19.49 -15.06
N LEU A 266 -7.20 -19.82 -15.81
CA LEU A 266 -8.58 -19.73 -15.34
C LEU A 266 -8.82 -20.69 -14.16
N TYR A 267 -8.38 -21.94 -14.26
CA TYR A 267 -8.54 -22.92 -13.18
C TYR A 267 -7.84 -22.50 -11.89
N ILE A 268 -6.60 -21.99 -11.97
CA ILE A 268 -5.88 -21.47 -10.81
C ILE A 268 -6.62 -20.29 -10.18
N THR A 269 -7.11 -19.35 -10.99
CA THR A 269 -7.86 -18.18 -10.51
C THR A 269 -9.15 -18.60 -9.79
N VAL A 270 -9.88 -19.55 -10.37
CA VAL A 270 -11.11 -20.10 -9.77
C VAL A 270 -10.78 -20.86 -8.48
N ALA A 271 -9.69 -21.63 -8.46
CA ALA A 271 -9.23 -22.33 -7.25
C ALA A 271 -8.87 -21.35 -6.12
N THR A 272 -8.13 -20.28 -6.43
CA THR A 272 -7.82 -19.21 -5.45
C THR A 272 -9.09 -18.55 -4.93
N ALA A 273 -10.07 -18.27 -5.79
CA ALA A 273 -11.34 -17.69 -5.39
C ALA A 273 -12.19 -18.66 -4.52
N ALA A 274 -12.19 -19.95 -4.85
CA ALA A 274 -12.90 -20.98 -4.10
C ALA A 274 -12.30 -21.26 -2.71
N PHE A 275 -11.01 -20.94 -2.51
CA PHE A 275 -10.36 -21.06 -1.21
C PHE A 275 -10.72 -19.93 -0.24
N GLN A 276 -11.17 -18.78 -0.74
CA GLN A 276 -11.47 -17.59 0.08
C GLN A 276 -12.56 -17.81 1.15
N PRO A 277 -13.71 -18.45 0.85
CA PRO A 277 -14.74 -18.71 1.85
C PRO A 277 -14.23 -19.53 3.05
N ILE A 278 -13.33 -20.49 2.79
CA ILE A 278 -12.75 -21.35 3.82
C ILE A 278 -11.92 -20.52 4.79
N ILE A 279 -11.09 -19.60 4.27
CA ILE A 279 -10.30 -18.68 5.10
C ILE A 279 -11.20 -17.74 5.91
N ILE A 280 -12.23 -17.17 5.27
CA ILE A 280 -13.17 -16.27 5.94
C ILE A 280 -13.85 -16.97 7.10
N TYR A 281 -14.35 -18.19 6.89
CA TYR A 281 -14.97 -18.99 7.94
C TYR A 281 -13.98 -19.30 9.06
N TRP A 282 -12.77 -19.73 8.73
CA TRP A 282 -11.73 -20.04 9.73
C TRP A 282 -11.40 -18.82 10.60
N LEU A 283 -11.20 -17.65 9.98
CA LEU A 283 -10.84 -16.43 10.70
C LEU A 283 -12.01 -15.83 11.50
N THR A 284 -13.28 -16.04 11.11
CA THR A 284 -14.42 -15.38 11.76
C THR A 284 -15.23 -16.27 12.71
N SER A 285 -15.23 -17.59 12.52
CA SER A 285 -16.06 -18.54 13.29
C SER A 285 -15.75 -18.55 14.78
N HIS A 286 -14.50 -18.27 15.17
CA HIS A 286 -14.12 -18.20 16.58
C HIS A 286 -14.60 -16.91 17.27
N LEU A 287 -15.06 -15.90 16.53
CA LEU A 287 -15.51 -14.61 17.05
C LEU A 287 -17.01 -14.60 17.36
N VAL A 288 -17.81 -15.31 16.57
CA VAL A 288 -19.27 -15.40 16.75
C VAL A 288 -19.60 -16.84 17.17
N ARG A 289 -19.66 -17.08 18.48
CA ARG A 289 -20.16 -18.31 19.09
C ARG A 289 -21.32 -17.97 20.02
#